data_AF-A0A6I1W4F4-F1
#
_entry.id   AF-A0A6I1W4F4-F1
#
_cell.length_a   1.000
_cell.length_b   1.000
_cell.length_c   1.000
_cell.angle_alpha   90.00
_cell.angle_beta   90.00
_cell.angle_gamma   90.00
#
_symmetry.space_group_name_H-M   'P 1'
#
loop_
_entity.id
_entity.type
_entity.pdbx_description
1 polymer ?
#
loop_
_entity_poly.entity_id
_entity_poly.type
_entity_poly.pdbx_seq_one_letter_code
_entity_poly.pdbx_strand_id
1 'polypeptide(L)' 'MDSLSSKLLDSTIAARKIFITGEINTKMAKDAVQQLHALAYMSDEPIIVFISSPGGHV' A
#
# COMPACT_ATOMS: atom_id res chain seq x y z
N MET A 1 15.82 -5.71 11.16
CA MET A 1 15.13 -4.99 10.08
C MET A 1 15.57 -3.54 10.13
N ASP A 2 16.01 -2.97 9.01
CA ASP A 2 16.63 -1.64 8.95
C ASP A 2 15.66 -0.52 9.39
N SER A 3 16.10 0.31 10.34
CA SER A 3 15.35 1.43 10.92
C SER A 3 14.83 2.43 9.88
N LEU A 4 15.45 2.48 8.69
CA LEU A 4 15.01 3.32 7.59
C LEU A 4 13.73 2.79 6.94
N SER A 5 13.63 1.47 6.74
CA SER A 5 12.48 0.84 6.08
C SER A 5 11.19 1.05 6.89
N SER A 6 11.27 0.90 8.22
CA SER A 6 10.13 1.16 9.11
C SER A 6 9.69 2.62 9.06
N LYS A 7 10.64 3.58 9.13
CA LYS A 7 10.32 5.01 9.05
C LYS A 7 9.68 5.40 7.73
N LEU A 8 10.14 4.81 6.62
CA LEU A 8 9.53 5.03 5.31
C LEU A 8 8.11 4.47 5.27
N LEU A 9 7.90 3.27 5.82
CA LEU A 9 6.57 2.66 5.92
C LEU A 9 5.61 3.57 6.70
N ASP A 10 6.03 4.02 7.90
CA ASP A 10 5.26 4.91 8.76
C ASP A 10 4.93 6.22 8.03
N SER A 11 5.90 6.78 7.31
CA SER A 11 5.71 8.01 6.53
C SER A 11 4.71 7.83 5.40
N THR A 12 4.73 6.68 4.70
CA THR A 12 3.76 6.41 3.62
C THR A 12 2.34 6.20 4.15
N ILE A 13 2.19 5.55 5.31
CA ILE A 13 0.89 5.38 5.97
C ILE A 13 0.36 6.74 6.43
N ALA A 14 1.18 7.56 7.09
CA ALA A 14 0.82 8.91 7.51
C ALA A 14 0.42 9.80 6.32
N ALA A 15 1.08 9.62 5.17
CA ALA A 15 0.76 10.33 3.93
C ALA A 15 -0.44 9.76 3.16
N ARG A 16 -1.06 8.67 3.64
CA ARG A 16 -2.17 7.95 2.98
C ARG A 16 -1.84 7.52 1.54
N LYS A 17 -0.60 7.04 1.35
CA LYS A 17 -0.08 6.57 0.06
C LYS A 17 0.12 5.07 0.04
N ILE A 18 -0.37 4.42 -1.01
CA ILE A 18 -0.20 2.98 -1.25
C ILE A 18 0.60 2.79 -2.54
N PHE A 19 1.51 1.83 -2.52
CA PHE A 19 2.36 1.48 -3.66
C PHE A 19 2.08 0.04 -4.07
N ILE A 20 1.56 -0.15 -5.29
CA ILE A 20 1.38 -1.46 -5.92
C ILE A 20 2.43 -1.56 -7.02
N THR A 21 3.56 -2.18 -6.70
CA THR A 21 4.73 -2.27 -7.58
C THR A 21 5.14 -3.72 -7.79
N GLY A 22 5.42 -4.11 -9.02
CA GLY A 22 5.76 -5.49 -9.38
C GLY A 22 4.53 -6.36 -9.66
N GLU A 23 4.71 -7.68 -9.69
CA GLU A 23 3.64 -8.64 -10.00
C GLU A 23 2.50 -8.58 -8.97
N ILE A 24 1.26 -8.57 -9.47
CA ILE A 24 0.06 -8.67 -8.63
C ILE A 24 -0.26 -10.15 -8.40
N ASN A 25 0.15 -10.67 -7.25
CA ASN A 25 -0.23 -11.99 -6.75
C ASN A 25 -1.19 -11.89 -5.56
N THR A 26 -1.73 -13.03 -5.10
CA THR A 26 -2.70 -13.07 -3.99
C THR A 26 -2.17 -12.43 -2.70
N LYS A 27 -0.87 -12.56 -2.43
CA LYS A 27 -0.25 -11.95 -1.25
C LYS A 27 -0.24 -10.43 -1.38
N MET A 28 0.27 -9.90 -2.50
CA MET A 28 0.30 -8.45 -2.78
C MET A 28 -1.11 -7.86 -2.73
N ALA A 29 -2.08 -8.51 -3.37
CA ALA A 29 -3.48 -8.07 -3.38
C ALA A 29 -4.06 -8.01 -1.97
N LYS A 30 -3.83 -9.06 -1.15
CA LYS A 30 -4.27 -9.09 0.25
C LYS A 30 -3.68 -7.94 1.06
N ASP A 31 -2.36 -7.72 0.95
CA ASP A 31 -1.66 -6.68 1.71
C ASP A 31 -2.18 -5.27 1.31
N ALA A 32 -2.35 -5.02 0.01
CA ALA A 32 -2.89 -3.75 -0.50
C ALA A 32 -4.33 -3.49 -0.02
N VAL A 33 -5.20 -4.50 -0.06
CA VAL A 33 -6.60 -4.40 0.42
C VAL A 33 -6.65 -4.13 1.92
N GLN A 34 -5.80 -4.79 2.72
CA GLN A 34 -5.72 -4.53 4.16
C GLN A 34 -5.29 -3.09 4.45
N GLN A 35 -4.29 -2.58 3.73
CA GLN A 35 -3.83 -1.21 3.88
C GLN A 35 -4.91 -0.18 3.47
N LEU A 36 -5.64 -0.44 2.38
CA LEU A 36 -6.77 0.39 1.94
C LEU A 36 -7.84 0.49 3.03
N HIS A 37 -8.27 -0.64 3.60
CA HIS A 37 -9.27 -0.65 4.66
C HIS A 37 -8.79 0.04 5.94
N ALA A 38 -7.52 -0.14 6.32
CA ALA A 38 -6.95 0.53 7.47
C ALA A 38 -6.97 2.06 7.30
N LEU A 39 -6.53 2.56 6.14
CA LEU A 39 -6.54 4.00 5.86
C LEU A 39 -7.96 4.57 5.80
N ALA A 40 -8.92 3.84 5.21
CA ALA A 40 -10.31 4.25 5.15
C ALA A 40 -10.98 4.30 6.54
N TYR A 41 -10.64 3.37 7.44
CA TYR A 41 -11.12 3.42 8.83
C TYR A 41 -10.59 4.63 9.60
N MET A 42 -9.35 5.06 9.32
CA MET A 42 -8.72 6.17 10.02
C MET A 42 -9.28 7.55 9.63
N SER A 43 -9.78 7.71 8.40
CA SER A 43 -10.27 8.98 7.87
C SER A 43 -10.88 8.81 6.47
N ASP A 44 -11.86 9.66 6.15
CA ASP A 44 -12.48 9.80 4.81
C ASP A 44 -11.63 10.58 3.80
N GLU A 45 -10.47 11.11 4.20
CA GLU A 45 -9.56 11.83 3.29
C GLU A 45 -9.10 10.95 2.12
N PRO A 46 -8.81 11.50 0.93
CA PRO A 46 -8.38 10.72 -0.23
C PRO A 46 -7.19 9.79 0.06
N ILE A 47 -7.18 8.63 -0.60
CA ILE A 47 -6.05 7.69 -0.61
C ILE A 47 -5.44 7.72 -2.01
N ILE A 48 -4.12 7.95 -2.07
CA ILE A 48 -3.40 8.00 -3.34
C ILE A 48 -2.69 6.67 -3.59
N VAL A 49 -3.00 6.02 -4.71
CA VAL A 49 -2.42 4.74 -5.09
C VAL A 49 -1.47 4.95 -6.28
N PHE A 50 -0.21 4.53 -6.13
CA PHE A 50 0.78 4.50 -7.19
C PHE A 50 0.92 3.08 -7.71
N ILE A 51 0.69 2.90 -9.01
CA ILE A 51 0.69 1.59 -9.65
C ILE A 51 1.80 1.55 -10.71
N SER A 52 2.71 0.60 -10.55
CA SER A 52 3.75 0.27 -11.53
C SER A 52 3.89 -1.25 -11.56
N SER A 53 3.01 -1.90 -12.30
CA SER A 53 2.88 -3.35 -12.33
C SER A 53 2.79 -3.87 -13.77
N PRO A 54 3.42 -5.01 -14.11
CA PRO A 54 3.19 -5.71 -15.36
C PRO A 54 1.85 -6.49 -15.37
N GLY A 55 1.07 -6.42 -14.29
CA GLY A 55 -0.14 -7.21 -14.09
C GLY A 55 0.11 -8.46 -13.25
N GLY A 56 -0.77 -9.45 -13.40
CA GLY A 56 -0.78 -10.67 -12.63
C GLY A 56 -1.92 -11.59 -13.06
N HIS A 57 -2.37 -12.45 -12.15
CA HIS A 57 -3.52 -13.32 -12.39
C HIS A 57 -4.82 -12.52 -12.22
N VAL A 58 -5.74 -12.62 -13.20
CA VAL A 58 -7.09 -12.03 -13.17
C VAL A 58 -8.07 -13.00 -12.55
#